data_AF-A0A914CSG8-F1
#
_entry.id   AF-A0A914CSG8-F1
#
_cell.length_a   1.000
_cell.length_b   1.000
_cell.length_c   1.000
_cell.angle_alpha   90.00
_cell.angle_beta   90.00
_cell.angle_gamma   90.00
#
_symmetry.space_group_name_H-M   'P 1'
#
loop_
_entity.id
_entity.type
_entity.pdbx_description
1 polymer ?
#
loop_
_entity_poly.entity_id
_entity_poly.type
_entity_poly.pdbx_seq_one_letter_code
_entity_poly.pdbx_strand_id
1 'polypeptide(L)'
;MDVVDSSSWRALVHFVDEWREISNLTLDHLEPWQIVFYTLSVVFFIQWARKIAKYEENLSLMWLLNDILIYLPGMQKKIEGFKEASRKEIEEKLLRFDRKKEFYRFLPDRGLTTEEIVGEAAEYKIMGDALFSRGLLSGASLSDNDENYQRMAQKIFDMYNSVNAIYPDVFPGCRKMEAEVIRMLAQLYHGGPKSCGSITISGTESILLACIAYRNRAFKLGLRKPEIVIAKNAHIGFAKAAKLLDIRVVRVPLSKNFEVNVSAMKRAISRETCMLVASMPSYVYGTMDNIDKISQLGIRYGVPVHVDACLGGFLMPFMEHCDFPVSEFDFRLSGVTSISVDLDKYAYCPTGSSAILYRDEEFFHFQCFTEPRWAGGVYVSPTLSGNRPGSMIALTWATLLFNGRLGYVEKTHRIIDAARLLREKIQDQIDDIEILGEPALSIITFTSRNLKIPIHIIGDEMNELGWNLCFVQNPLALRVCIGLKYACEEVLEEFVEDLKKCCEKVLNNTDLVYPAKTLAVYGISSSIEDFGISEEMPDILLTSLYATPVHPQRSTRTLSIEGRKMSLSQHIGFPSLLGRDAVQKLGPSPKE
;
A
#
# COMPACT_ATOMS: atom_id res chain seq x y z
N MET A 1 46.09 -0.31 30.52
CA MET A 1 44.67 -0.55 30.85
C MET A 1 44.59 -0.48 32.35
N ASP A 2 44.57 0.73 32.91
CA ASP A 2 44.39 0.97 34.34
C ASP A 2 44.08 2.46 34.54
N VAL A 3 43.25 2.73 35.55
CA VAL A 3 42.77 4.04 35.99
C VAL A 3 41.64 4.65 35.13
N VAL A 4 40.49 3.97 35.08
CA VAL A 4 39.21 4.69 34.99
C VAL A 4 38.88 5.22 36.38
N ASP A 5 39.38 6.42 36.62
CA ASP A 5 38.94 7.47 37.53
C ASP A 5 37.93 7.11 38.66
N SER A 6 38.48 6.66 39.80
CA SER A 6 37.74 6.44 41.06
C SER A 6 37.20 7.73 41.69
N SER A 7 37.61 8.90 41.20
CA SER A 7 37.15 10.21 41.69
C SER A 7 35.75 10.55 41.15
N SER A 8 35.49 10.26 39.87
CA SER A 8 34.17 10.43 39.26
C SER A 8 33.08 9.57 39.90
N TRP A 9 33.41 8.33 40.29
CA TRP A 9 32.44 7.46 40.96
C TRP A 9 32.11 7.94 42.38
N ARG A 10 33.12 8.40 43.13
CA ARG A 10 32.89 8.99 44.47
C ARG A 10 32.12 10.31 44.39
N ALA A 11 32.38 11.15 43.39
CA ALA A 11 31.64 12.38 43.16
C ALA A 11 30.17 12.09 42.81
N LEU A 12 29.90 11.05 42.00
CA LEU A 12 28.54 10.62 41.70
C LEU A 12 27.81 10.12 42.94
N VAL A 13 28.47 9.28 43.77
CA VAL A 13 27.88 8.78 45.01
C VAL A 13 27.58 9.92 45.99
N HIS A 14 28.51 10.86 46.16
CA HIS A 14 28.30 12.01 47.05
C HIS A 14 27.17 12.92 46.56
N PHE A 15 27.07 13.13 45.24
CA PHE A 15 25.98 13.89 44.64
C PHE A 15 24.63 13.20 44.83
N VAL A 16 24.58 11.87 44.71
CA VAL A 16 23.35 11.08 44.94
C VAL A 16 22.94 11.13 46.42
N ASP A 17 23.87 11.05 47.36
CA ASP A 17 23.57 11.14 48.79
C ASP A 17 23.11 12.54 49.20
N GLU A 18 23.76 13.62 48.71
CA GLU A 18 23.27 14.99 48.93
C GLU A 18 21.86 15.19 48.36
N TRP A 19 21.60 14.69 47.14
CA TRP A 19 20.27 14.74 46.56
C TRP A 19 19.23 13.97 47.36
N ARG A 20 19.61 12.82 47.91
CA ARG A 20 18.74 12.00 48.75
C ARG A 20 18.42 12.72 50.07
N GLU A 21 19.41 13.32 50.72
CA GLU A 21 19.19 14.09 51.95
C GLU A 21 18.29 15.30 51.71
N ILE A 22 18.55 16.07 50.65
CA ILE A 22 17.71 17.21 50.27
C ILE A 22 16.30 16.76 49.93
N SER A 23 16.14 15.68 49.17
CA SER A 23 14.81 15.16 48.80
C SER A 23 14.04 14.69 50.02
N ASN A 24 14.70 13.98 50.95
CA ASN A 24 14.08 13.54 52.20
C ASN A 24 13.67 14.72 53.08
N LEU A 25 14.54 15.72 53.26
CA LEU A 25 14.21 16.94 54.01
C LEU A 25 13.05 17.72 53.39
N THR A 26 13.00 17.79 52.06
CA THR A 26 11.95 18.52 51.35
C THR A 26 10.62 17.77 51.37
N LEU A 27 10.63 16.43 51.42
CA LEU A 27 9.45 15.58 51.38
C LEU A 27 9.03 15.03 52.76
N ASP A 28 9.73 15.38 53.84
CA ASP A 28 9.51 14.87 55.20
C ASP A 28 8.09 15.13 55.75
N HIS A 29 7.44 16.17 55.22
CA HIS A 29 6.08 16.56 55.59
C HIS A 29 4.98 15.77 54.85
N LEU A 30 5.35 14.86 53.93
CA LEU A 30 4.43 14.06 53.14
C LEU A 30 4.45 12.60 53.57
N GLU A 31 3.27 11.99 53.67
CA GLU A 31 3.18 10.56 53.97
C GLU A 31 3.64 9.73 52.76
N PRO A 32 4.19 8.51 52.96
CA PRO A 32 4.72 7.68 51.88
C PRO A 32 3.75 7.44 50.72
N TRP A 33 2.45 7.33 51.00
CA TRP A 33 1.43 7.14 49.96
C TRP A 33 1.21 8.40 49.10
N GLN A 34 1.38 9.59 49.68
CA GLN A 34 1.25 10.87 48.97
C GLN A 34 2.40 11.04 47.98
N ILE A 35 3.62 10.67 48.38
CA ILE A 35 4.80 10.69 47.50
C ILE A 35 4.59 9.74 46.32
N VAL A 36 4.11 8.52 46.57
CA VAL A 36 3.78 7.56 45.50
C VAL A 36 2.67 8.11 44.59
N PHE A 37 1.60 8.67 45.15
CA PHE A 37 0.50 9.23 44.38
C PHE A 37 0.91 10.43 43.52
N TYR A 38 1.70 11.37 44.05
CA TYR A 38 2.20 12.52 43.29
C TYR A 38 3.19 12.08 42.21
N THR A 39 4.06 11.13 42.50
CA THR A 39 5.01 10.59 41.50
C THR A 39 4.26 9.93 40.35
N LEU A 40 3.28 9.06 40.66
CA LEU A 40 2.43 8.46 39.65
C LEU A 40 1.66 9.51 38.86
N SER A 41 1.07 10.50 39.53
CA SER A 41 0.30 11.58 38.89
C SER A 41 1.17 12.41 37.93
N VAL A 42 2.40 12.75 38.32
CA VAL A 42 3.35 13.49 37.46
C VAL A 42 3.82 12.63 36.29
N VAL A 43 4.10 11.34 36.51
CA VAL A 43 4.46 10.42 35.42
C VAL A 43 3.31 10.28 34.42
N PHE A 44 2.08 10.08 34.90
CA PHE A 44 0.89 10.04 34.06
C PHE A 44 0.67 11.36 33.32
N PHE A 45 0.86 12.51 33.99
CA PHE A 45 0.74 13.82 33.37
C PHE A 45 1.81 14.07 32.29
N ILE A 46 3.06 13.67 32.52
CA ILE A 46 4.14 13.80 31.53
C ILE A 46 3.89 12.85 30.34
N GLN A 47 3.44 11.62 30.59
CA GLN A 47 3.05 10.70 29.52
C GLN A 47 1.86 11.26 28.72
N TRP A 48 0.86 11.82 29.40
CA TRP A 48 -0.29 12.47 28.81
C TRP A 48 0.13 13.69 27.96
N ALA A 49 0.97 14.57 28.49
CA ALA A 49 1.47 15.75 27.77
C ALA A 49 2.33 15.36 26.55
N ARG A 50 3.18 14.33 26.67
CA ARG A 50 3.96 13.78 25.53
C ARG A 50 3.07 13.14 24.46
N LYS A 51 1.98 12.49 24.87
CA LYS A 51 0.99 11.88 23.96
C LYS A 51 0.21 12.98 23.23
N ILE A 52 -0.23 14.03 23.93
CA ILE A 52 -0.92 15.19 23.32
C ILE A 52 -0.01 15.94 22.35
N ALA A 53 1.26 16.15 22.68
CA ALA A 53 2.21 16.84 21.81
C ALA A 53 2.49 16.10 20.48
N LYS A 54 2.06 14.84 20.35
CA LYS A 54 2.20 14.03 19.13
C LYS A 54 0.98 14.06 18.19
N TYR A 55 -0.18 14.56 18.62
CA TYR A 55 -1.41 14.54 17.81
C TYR A 55 -1.84 15.95 17.40
N GLU A 56 -2.15 16.13 16.11
CA GLU A 56 -2.38 17.44 15.47
C GLU A 56 -3.87 17.81 15.29
N GLU A 57 -4.86 17.02 15.73
CA GLU A 57 -6.30 17.35 15.56
C GLU A 57 -7.20 17.04 16.78
N ASN A 58 -8.10 17.99 17.08
CA ASN A 58 -9.24 18.02 18.01
C ASN A 58 -9.34 16.94 19.11
N LEU A 59 -8.75 17.22 20.28
CA LEU A 59 -9.05 16.47 21.51
C LEU A 59 -10.42 16.91 22.08
N SER A 60 -11.39 16.00 22.09
CA SER A 60 -12.60 16.14 22.90
C SER A 60 -12.40 15.48 24.27
N LEU A 61 -13.02 16.03 25.33
CA LEU A 61 -12.97 15.47 26.68
C LEU A 61 -13.54 14.03 26.73
N MET A 62 -14.49 13.73 25.84
CA MET A 62 -15.08 12.40 25.65
C MET A 62 -14.05 11.36 25.18
N TRP A 63 -13.13 11.74 24.29
CA TRP A 63 -12.11 10.84 23.79
C TRP A 63 -11.15 10.41 24.92
N LEU A 64 -10.83 11.33 25.82
CA LEU A 64 -10.00 11.05 27.00
C LEU A 64 -10.67 10.09 27.99
N LEU A 65 -11.97 10.27 28.21
CA LEU A 65 -12.77 9.39 29.07
C LEU A 65 -12.90 8.00 28.44
N ASN A 66 -13.10 7.91 27.13
CA ASN A 66 -13.15 6.64 26.41
C ASN A 66 -11.81 5.89 26.46
N ASP A 67 -10.66 6.58 26.32
CA ASP A 67 -9.32 5.96 26.38
C ASP A 67 -9.08 5.30 27.75
N ILE A 68 -9.54 5.92 28.85
CA ILE A 68 -9.45 5.35 30.20
C ILE A 68 -10.41 4.16 30.37
N LEU A 69 -11.63 4.26 29.82
CA LEU A 69 -12.64 3.20 29.89
C LEU A 69 -12.21 1.93 29.15
N ILE A 70 -11.43 2.04 28.07
CA ILE A 70 -10.90 0.91 27.28
C ILE A 70 -9.99 0.00 28.12
N TYR A 71 -9.30 0.55 29.13
CA TYR A 71 -8.44 -0.24 30.03
C TYR A 71 -9.20 -0.98 31.13
N LEU A 72 -10.50 -0.78 31.28
CA LEU A 72 -11.29 -1.53 32.26
C LEU A 72 -11.39 -3.00 31.83
N PRO A 73 -11.21 -3.98 32.73
CA PRO A 73 -11.23 -5.41 32.39
C PRO A 73 -12.50 -5.87 31.66
N GLY A 74 -13.66 -5.29 32.03
CA GLY A 74 -14.94 -5.59 31.36
C GLY A 74 -15.00 -5.07 29.91
N MET A 75 -14.35 -3.94 29.63
CA MET A 75 -14.24 -3.40 28.28
C MET A 75 -13.20 -4.14 27.46
N GLN A 76 -12.05 -4.47 28.03
CA GLN A 76 -11.04 -5.32 27.37
C GLN A 76 -11.64 -6.66 26.92
N LYS A 77 -12.42 -7.33 27.77
CA LYS A 77 -13.09 -8.58 27.40
C LYS A 77 -14.09 -8.40 26.24
N LYS A 78 -14.80 -7.27 26.20
CA LYS A 78 -15.73 -6.95 25.10
C LYS A 78 -14.98 -6.66 23.80
N ILE A 79 -13.86 -5.93 23.89
CA ILE A 79 -12.97 -5.61 22.78
C ILE A 79 -12.36 -6.89 22.22
N GLU A 80 -11.80 -7.77 23.06
CA GLU A 80 -11.26 -9.07 22.64
C GLU A 80 -12.34 -9.95 21.98
N GLY A 81 -13.55 -9.99 22.57
CA GLY A 81 -14.68 -10.70 21.98
C GLY A 81 -15.07 -10.16 20.61
N PHE A 82 -15.07 -8.83 20.45
CA PHE A 82 -15.31 -8.18 19.16
C PHE A 82 -14.21 -8.51 18.15
N LYS A 83 -12.93 -8.39 18.53
CA LYS A 83 -11.77 -8.73 17.68
C LYS A 83 -11.84 -10.16 17.16
N GLU A 84 -12.17 -11.11 18.04
CA GLU A 84 -12.27 -12.52 17.65
C GLU A 84 -13.47 -12.78 16.73
N ALA A 85 -14.61 -12.12 16.97
CA ALA A 85 -15.76 -12.19 16.08
C ALA A 85 -15.43 -11.61 14.69
N SER A 86 -14.80 -10.43 14.65
CA SER A 86 -14.35 -9.80 13.40
C SER A 86 -13.33 -10.65 12.66
N ARG A 87 -12.36 -11.26 13.36
CA ARG A 87 -11.40 -12.18 12.78
C ARG A 87 -12.10 -13.34 12.08
N LYS A 88 -13.04 -14.02 12.75
CA LYS A 88 -13.79 -15.14 12.19
C LYS A 88 -14.58 -14.73 10.94
N GLU A 89 -15.25 -13.59 11.00
CA GLU A 89 -16.01 -13.07 9.85
C GLU A 89 -15.08 -12.78 8.65
N ILE A 90 -13.93 -12.16 8.90
CA ILE A 90 -12.92 -11.87 7.86
C ILE A 90 -12.37 -13.17 7.26
N GLU A 91 -12.00 -14.15 8.09
CA GLU A 91 -11.49 -15.44 7.63
C GLU A 91 -12.53 -16.21 6.81
N GLU A 92 -13.79 -16.23 7.24
CA GLU A 92 -14.88 -16.85 6.50
C GLU A 92 -15.07 -16.20 5.12
N LYS A 93 -14.98 -14.86 5.04
CA LYS A 93 -15.04 -14.11 3.79
C LYS A 93 -13.85 -14.40 2.87
N LEU A 94 -12.62 -14.45 3.41
CA LEU A 94 -11.40 -14.75 2.63
C LEU A 94 -11.41 -16.17 2.08
N LEU A 95 -11.88 -17.14 2.87
CA LEU A 95 -11.89 -18.56 2.54
C LEU A 95 -13.16 -19.02 1.82
N ARG A 96 -14.05 -18.11 1.41
CA ARG A 96 -15.32 -18.45 0.75
C ARG A 96 -15.15 -19.20 -0.58
N PHE A 97 -14.03 -18.96 -1.27
CA PHE A 97 -13.71 -19.58 -2.56
C PHE A 97 -12.93 -20.88 -2.42
N ASP A 98 -12.30 -21.11 -1.27
CA ASP A 98 -11.63 -22.37 -0.99
C ASP A 98 -12.65 -23.39 -0.49
N ARG A 99 -13.07 -24.28 -1.39
CA ARG A 99 -14.03 -25.34 -1.09
C ARG A 99 -13.49 -26.40 -0.14
N LYS A 100 -12.17 -26.67 -0.19
CA LYS A 100 -11.52 -27.73 0.58
C LYS A 100 -11.09 -27.21 1.96
N LYS A 101 -10.67 -25.94 2.05
CA LYS A 101 -10.10 -25.32 3.26
C LYS A 101 -8.95 -26.16 3.85
N GLU A 102 -8.19 -26.82 2.96
CA GLU A 102 -7.08 -27.70 3.33
C GLU A 102 -5.76 -27.06 2.92
N PHE A 103 -4.85 -26.91 3.89
CA PHE A 103 -3.58 -26.21 3.69
C PHE A 103 -2.39 -27.17 3.87
N TYR A 104 -1.37 -27.03 3.01
CA TYR A 104 -0.05 -27.60 3.29
C TYR A 104 0.60 -26.82 4.42
N ARG A 105 0.71 -27.45 5.59
CA ARG A 105 1.37 -26.86 6.78
C ARG A 105 2.80 -27.35 6.99
N PHE A 106 3.14 -28.43 6.31
CA PHE A 106 4.42 -29.09 6.40
C PHE A 106 4.88 -29.41 4.98
N LEU A 107 6.20 -29.43 4.80
CA LEU A 107 6.79 -29.97 3.59
C LEU A 107 6.42 -31.46 3.49
N PRO A 108 6.02 -31.98 2.32
CA PRO A 108 5.69 -33.39 2.17
C PRO A 108 6.93 -34.26 2.37
N ASP A 109 6.77 -35.46 2.96
CA ASP A 109 7.89 -36.40 3.20
C ASP A 109 8.61 -36.81 1.89
N ARG A 110 7.89 -36.78 0.78
CA ARG A 110 8.40 -37.02 -0.58
C ARG A 110 7.93 -35.90 -1.49
N GLY A 111 8.77 -35.52 -2.46
CA GLY A 111 8.37 -34.59 -3.50
C GLY A 111 7.17 -35.13 -4.28
N LEU A 112 6.19 -34.26 -4.52
CA LEU A 112 5.06 -34.54 -5.40
C LEU A 112 5.53 -34.61 -6.85
N THR A 113 4.78 -35.31 -7.70
CA THR A 113 5.04 -35.32 -9.14
C THR A 113 4.67 -33.99 -9.78
N THR A 114 5.21 -33.72 -10.98
CA THR A 114 4.87 -32.51 -11.74
C THR A 114 3.37 -32.42 -11.99
N GLU A 115 2.74 -33.54 -12.34
CA GLU A 115 1.31 -33.64 -12.63
C GLU A 115 0.46 -33.33 -11.40
N GLU A 116 0.86 -33.81 -10.21
CA GLU A 116 0.19 -33.51 -8.95
C GLU A 116 0.25 -32.01 -8.62
N ILE A 117 1.44 -31.39 -8.75
CA ILE A 117 1.64 -29.97 -8.46
C ILE A 117 0.86 -29.10 -9.45
N VAL A 118 0.93 -29.41 -10.75
CA VAL A 118 0.21 -28.65 -11.78
C VAL A 118 -1.31 -28.81 -11.62
N GLY A 119 -1.78 -30.01 -11.27
CA GLY A 119 -3.19 -30.26 -10.97
C GLY A 119 -3.70 -29.41 -9.81
N GLU A 120 -2.96 -29.36 -8.70
CA GLU A 120 -3.26 -28.52 -7.53
C GLU A 120 -3.24 -27.02 -7.87
N ALA A 121 -2.22 -26.56 -8.61
CA ALA A 121 -2.14 -25.16 -9.04
C ALA A 121 -3.32 -24.77 -9.96
N ALA A 122 -3.78 -25.69 -10.81
CA ALA A 122 -4.94 -25.48 -11.66
C ALA A 122 -6.24 -25.35 -10.84
N GLU A 123 -6.42 -26.16 -9.79
CA GLU A 123 -7.55 -26.00 -8.88
C GLU A 123 -7.54 -24.64 -8.18
N TYR A 124 -6.38 -24.16 -7.72
CA TYR A 124 -6.26 -22.86 -7.03
C TYR A 124 -6.53 -21.69 -7.97
N LYS A 125 -6.11 -21.80 -9.22
CA LYS A 125 -6.41 -20.79 -10.24
C LYS A 125 -7.92 -20.58 -10.41
N ILE A 126 -8.70 -21.67 -10.41
CA ILE A 126 -10.16 -21.62 -10.61
C ILE A 126 -10.90 -20.99 -9.42
N MET A 127 -10.32 -20.96 -8.21
CA MET A 127 -10.96 -20.37 -7.03
C MET A 127 -11.35 -18.88 -7.25
N GLY A 128 -10.62 -18.15 -8.09
CA GLY A 128 -10.91 -16.75 -8.44
C GLY A 128 -11.49 -16.52 -9.84
N ASP A 129 -11.62 -17.56 -10.67
CA ASP A 129 -11.87 -17.41 -12.11
C ASP A 129 -13.25 -16.81 -12.42
N ALA A 130 -14.28 -17.03 -11.59
CA ALA A 130 -15.60 -16.44 -11.81
C ALA A 130 -15.58 -14.90 -11.75
N LEU A 131 -14.72 -14.31 -10.92
CA LEU A 131 -14.53 -12.86 -10.84
C LEU A 131 -13.61 -12.34 -11.95
N PHE A 132 -12.58 -13.11 -12.33
CA PHE A 132 -11.60 -12.71 -13.32
C PHE A 132 -12.11 -12.85 -14.78
N SER A 133 -12.94 -13.85 -15.05
CA SER A 133 -13.43 -14.20 -16.39
C SER A 133 -14.39 -13.15 -16.98
N ARG A 134 -15.26 -12.54 -16.17
CA ARG A 134 -16.13 -11.43 -16.64
C ARG A 134 -15.36 -10.12 -16.89
N GLY A 135 -14.15 -9.96 -16.35
CA GLY A 135 -13.32 -8.78 -16.61
C GLY A 135 -13.80 -7.47 -15.97
N LEU A 136 -14.85 -7.52 -15.14
CA LEU A 136 -15.48 -6.36 -14.49
C LEU A 136 -14.75 -5.93 -13.20
N LEU A 137 -13.43 -6.09 -13.17
CA LEU A 137 -12.60 -5.74 -12.02
C LEU A 137 -12.01 -4.35 -12.18
N SER A 138 -12.41 -3.39 -11.33
CA SER A 138 -11.85 -2.04 -11.36
C SER A 138 -10.35 -2.04 -11.06
N GLY A 139 -9.52 -1.99 -12.10
CA GLY A 139 -8.06 -1.81 -12.00
C GLY A 139 -7.27 -3.00 -11.42
N ALA A 140 -7.90 -4.13 -11.08
CA ALA A 140 -7.20 -5.29 -10.51
C ALA A 140 -6.46 -6.13 -11.56
N SER A 141 -6.92 -6.12 -12.81
CA SER A 141 -6.19 -6.68 -13.95
C SER A 141 -6.46 -5.83 -15.18
N LEU A 142 -5.39 -5.26 -15.73
CA LEU A 142 -5.42 -4.51 -16.98
C LEU A 142 -4.96 -5.36 -18.17
N SER A 143 -4.78 -6.68 -17.98
CA SER A 143 -4.16 -7.59 -18.96
C SER A 143 -4.82 -7.54 -20.35
N ASP A 144 -3.99 -7.46 -21.39
CA ASP A 144 -4.39 -7.68 -22.77
C ASP A 144 -4.50 -9.20 -23.03
N ASN A 145 -5.61 -9.66 -23.60
CA ASN A 145 -5.92 -11.07 -23.85
C ASN A 145 -5.30 -11.59 -25.17
N ASP A 146 -4.33 -10.89 -25.74
CA ASP A 146 -3.68 -11.25 -27.00
C ASP A 146 -2.92 -12.58 -26.89
N GLU A 147 -3.33 -13.59 -27.67
CA GLU A 147 -2.68 -14.91 -27.67
C GLU A 147 -1.21 -14.88 -28.12
N ASN A 148 -0.86 -14.01 -29.07
CA ASN A 148 0.51 -13.88 -29.55
C ASN A 148 1.39 -13.29 -28.45
N TYR A 149 0.86 -12.30 -27.71
CA TYR A 149 1.52 -11.78 -26.52
C TYR A 149 1.75 -12.88 -25.49
N GLN A 150 0.73 -13.67 -25.15
CA GLN A 150 0.87 -14.74 -24.15
C GLN A 150 1.90 -15.80 -24.56
N ARG A 151 1.91 -16.21 -25.83
CA ARG A 151 2.92 -17.15 -26.36
C ARG A 151 4.32 -16.57 -26.34
N MET A 152 4.49 -15.28 -26.65
CA MET A 152 5.77 -14.59 -26.54
C MET A 152 6.23 -14.52 -25.08
N ALA A 153 5.35 -14.09 -24.17
CA ALA A 153 5.65 -13.95 -22.75
C ALA A 153 6.08 -15.30 -22.13
N GLN A 154 5.39 -16.39 -22.43
CA GLN A 154 5.79 -17.73 -21.97
C GLN A 154 7.21 -18.10 -22.40
N LYS A 155 7.56 -17.86 -23.67
CA LYS A 155 8.92 -18.13 -24.18
C LYS A 155 9.97 -17.25 -23.52
N ILE A 156 9.68 -15.96 -23.34
CA ILE A 156 10.60 -15.03 -22.68
C ILE A 156 10.81 -15.42 -21.21
N PHE A 157 9.74 -15.79 -20.50
CA PHE A 157 9.85 -16.24 -19.12
C PHE A 157 10.73 -17.50 -19.01
N ASP A 158 10.54 -18.48 -19.89
CA ASP A 158 11.35 -19.71 -19.91
C ASP A 158 12.85 -19.42 -20.14
N MET A 159 13.17 -18.50 -21.06
CA MET A 159 14.56 -18.11 -21.33
C MET A 159 15.26 -17.38 -20.16
N TYR A 160 14.51 -16.68 -19.31
CA TYR A 160 15.07 -15.77 -18.30
C TYR A 160 14.72 -16.12 -16.84
N ASN A 161 14.03 -17.24 -16.59
CA ASN A 161 13.55 -17.62 -15.25
C ASN A 161 14.64 -17.74 -14.17
N SER A 162 15.87 -18.07 -14.56
CA SER A 162 17.01 -18.31 -13.68
C SER A 162 18.01 -17.14 -13.69
N VAL A 163 17.71 -16.07 -14.43
CA VAL A 163 18.57 -14.90 -14.56
C VAL A 163 18.37 -13.97 -13.37
N ASN A 164 19.47 -13.48 -12.80
CA ASN A 164 19.45 -12.53 -11.69
C ASN A 164 20.20 -11.24 -12.07
N ALA A 165 19.48 -10.12 -12.07
CA ALA A 165 20.00 -8.85 -12.58
C ALA A 165 21.02 -8.14 -11.66
N ILE A 166 21.38 -8.74 -10.52
CA ILE A 166 22.49 -8.28 -9.67
C ILE A 166 23.88 -8.59 -10.27
N TYR A 167 23.96 -9.55 -11.22
CA TYR A 167 25.22 -9.96 -11.86
C TYR A 167 25.27 -9.49 -13.33
N PRO A 168 25.53 -8.20 -13.61
CA PRO A 168 25.51 -7.66 -14.96
C PRO A 168 26.63 -8.17 -15.87
N ASP A 169 27.73 -8.64 -15.28
CA ASP A 169 28.86 -9.29 -15.94
C ASP A 169 28.51 -10.72 -16.41
N VAL A 170 27.74 -11.45 -15.61
CA VAL A 170 27.24 -12.79 -15.95
C VAL A 170 26.05 -12.72 -16.92
N PHE A 171 25.16 -11.74 -16.73
CA PHE A 171 23.93 -11.59 -17.50
C PHE A 171 23.84 -10.24 -18.26
N PRO A 172 24.78 -9.94 -19.18
CA PRO A 172 24.84 -8.65 -19.86
C PRO A 172 23.61 -8.39 -20.74
N GLY A 173 22.95 -9.43 -21.24
CA GLY A 173 21.70 -9.32 -22.00
C GLY A 173 20.54 -8.77 -21.16
N CYS A 174 20.39 -9.22 -19.91
CA CYS A 174 19.39 -8.70 -18.98
C CYS A 174 19.67 -7.22 -18.64
N ARG A 175 20.93 -6.89 -18.35
CA ARG A 175 21.37 -5.51 -18.14
C ARG A 175 21.07 -4.63 -19.36
N LYS A 176 21.29 -5.13 -20.58
CA LYS A 176 20.97 -4.43 -21.84
C LYS A 176 19.49 -4.08 -21.93
N MET A 177 18.62 -5.07 -21.69
CA MET A 177 17.17 -4.87 -21.71
C MET A 177 16.72 -3.85 -20.66
N GLU A 178 17.23 -3.92 -19.43
CA GLU A 178 16.89 -2.94 -18.38
C GLU A 178 17.20 -1.50 -18.81
N ALA A 179 18.38 -1.25 -19.39
CA ALA A 179 18.73 0.09 -19.83
C ALA A 179 17.95 0.55 -21.07
N GLU A 180 17.61 -0.35 -21.97
CA GLU A 180 16.74 -0.04 -23.11
C GLU A 180 15.34 0.37 -22.64
N VAL A 181 14.77 -0.34 -21.65
CA VAL A 181 13.50 0.04 -21.02
C VAL A 181 13.61 1.44 -20.42
N ILE A 182 14.60 1.69 -19.57
CA ILE A 182 14.77 3.02 -18.94
C ILE A 182 14.97 4.11 -19.98
N ARG A 183 15.70 3.84 -21.07
CA ARG A 183 15.88 4.81 -22.14
C ARG A 183 14.60 5.05 -22.95
N MET A 184 13.81 4.02 -23.24
CA MET A 184 12.50 4.18 -23.89
C MET A 184 11.58 5.04 -23.05
N LEU A 185 11.52 4.78 -21.74
CA LEU A 185 10.72 5.58 -20.80
C LEU A 185 11.25 7.03 -20.71
N ALA A 186 12.56 7.22 -20.55
CA ALA A 186 13.16 8.55 -20.52
C ALA A 186 12.81 9.39 -21.77
N GLN A 187 12.78 8.77 -22.96
CA GLN A 187 12.38 9.46 -24.18
C GLN A 187 10.87 9.73 -24.24
N LEU A 188 10.05 8.80 -23.74
CA LEU A 188 8.60 8.99 -23.63
C LEU A 188 8.23 10.22 -22.76
N TYR A 189 9.10 10.56 -21.80
CA TYR A 189 8.95 11.70 -20.89
C TYR A 189 9.86 12.89 -21.20
N HIS A 190 10.44 12.95 -22.41
CA HIS A 190 11.29 14.06 -22.86
C HIS A 190 12.50 14.36 -21.94
N GLY A 191 13.08 13.33 -21.31
CA GLY A 191 14.17 13.46 -20.34
C GLY A 191 15.53 13.87 -20.92
N GLY A 192 15.70 13.78 -22.24
CA GLY A 192 16.97 14.09 -22.91
C GLY A 192 18.09 13.09 -22.58
N PRO A 193 19.35 13.40 -22.92
CA PRO A 193 20.46 12.46 -22.75
C PRO A 193 20.84 12.22 -21.28
N LYS A 194 20.66 13.23 -20.42
CA LYS A 194 21.07 13.19 -18.99
C LYS A 194 20.12 12.40 -18.10
N SER A 195 18.85 12.25 -18.50
CA SER A 195 17.89 11.50 -17.70
C SER A 195 18.31 10.04 -17.57
N CYS A 196 18.08 9.50 -16.39
CA CYS A 196 18.43 8.14 -16.00
C CYS A 196 17.34 7.55 -15.09
N GLY A 197 17.52 6.32 -14.62
CA GLY A 197 16.53 5.65 -13.80
C GLY A 197 16.82 4.18 -13.59
N SER A 198 15.89 3.48 -12.96
CA SER A 198 15.98 2.03 -12.67
C SER A 198 14.61 1.38 -12.72
N ILE A 199 14.56 0.12 -13.14
CA ILE A 199 13.35 -0.70 -13.02
C ILE A 199 13.21 -1.09 -11.54
N THR A 200 11.98 -1.03 -11.06
CA THR A 200 11.58 -1.36 -9.68
C THR A 200 10.48 -2.42 -9.71
N ILE A 201 10.24 -3.09 -8.60
CA ILE A 201 9.23 -4.13 -8.50
C ILE A 201 7.80 -3.58 -8.32
N SER A 202 7.63 -2.30 -8.01
CA SER A 202 6.30 -1.67 -7.87
C SER A 202 6.41 -0.15 -7.79
N GLY A 203 5.31 0.56 -8.05
CA GLY A 203 5.23 2.00 -7.83
C GLY A 203 5.47 2.42 -6.39
N THR A 204 5.19 1.54 -5.42
CA THR A 204 5.54 1.79 -4.01
C THR A 204 7.06 1.82 -3.83
N GLU A 205 7.81 0.91 -4.47
CA GLU A 205 9.28 0.98 -4.45
C GLU A 205 9.78 2.23 -5.20
N SER A 206 9.18 2.58 -6.34
CA SER A 206 9.54 3.81 -7.07
C SER A 206 9.36 5.08 -6.23
N ILE A 207 8.22 5.22 -5.54
CA ILE A 207 7.96 6.33 -4.61
C ILE A 207 8.94 6.31 -3.44
N LEU A 208 9.21 5.14 -2.87
CA LEU A 208 10.13 4.99 -1.74
C LEU A 208 11.56 5.41 -2.14
N LEU A 209 12.03 5.00 -3.32
CA LEU A 209 13.34 5.38 -3.84
C LEU A 209 13.44 6.88 -4.13
N ALA A 210 12.39 7.50 -4.68
CA ALA A 210 12.34 8.95 -4.85
C ALA A 210 12.45 9.68 -3.49
N CYS A 211 11.72 9.21 -2.48
CA CYS A 211 11.80 9.76 -1.12
C CYS A 211 13.20 9.57 -0.51
N ILE A 212 13.84 8.41 -0.71
CA ILE A 212 15.24 8.17 -0.28
C ILE A 212 16.17 9.17 -0.95
N ALA A 213 16.07 9.34 -2.27
CA ALA A 213 16.93 10.24 -3.03
C ALA A 213 16.84 11.68 -2.49
N TYR A 214 15.63 12.20 -2.34
CA TYR A 214 15.44 13.58 -1.90
C TYR A 214 15.74 13.80 -0.42
N ARG A 215 15.50 12.81 0.45
CA ARG A 215 15.95 12.86 1.85
C ARG A 215 17.47 12.87 1.96
N ASN A 216 18.16 11.99 1.23
CA ASN A 216 19.61 11.90 1.26
C ASN A 216 20.25 13.17 0.68
N ARG A 217 19.66 13.75 -0.39
CA ARG A 217 20.04 15.08 -0.88
C ARG A 217 19.84 16.16 0.17
N ALA A 218 18.71 16.17 0.87
CA ALA A 218 18.43 17.13 1.94
C ALA A 218 19.46 17.05 3.07
N PHE A 219 19.84 15.84 3.50
CA PHE A 219 20.91 15.66 4.48
C PHE A 219 22.26 16.20 3.98
N LYS A 220 22.61 15.97 2.71
CA LYS A 220 23.83 16.54 2.11
C LYS A 220 23.80 18.08 2.09
N LEU A 221 22.62 18.68 1.93
CA LEU A 221 22.41 20.13 1.99
C LEU A 221 22.31 20.66 3.44
N GLY A 222 22.41 19.81 4.46
CA GLY A 222 22.42 20.20 5.87
C GLY A 222 21.04 20.28 6.54
N LEU A 223 19.96 19.89 5.87
CA LEU A 223 18.63 19.78 6.47
C LEU A 223 18.64 18.62 7.48
N ARG A 224 17.97 18.78 8.62
CA ARG A 224 17.99 17.76 9.70
C ARG A 224 16.66 17.04 9.86
N LYS A 225 15.55 17.66 9.48
CA LYS A 225 14.22 17.08 9.62
C LYS A 225 13.46 17.18 8.29
N PRO A 226 13.88 16.43 7.26
CA PRO A 226 13.30 16.53 5.94
C PRO A 226 11.77 16.38 5.98
N GLU A 227 11.06 17.20 5.21
CA GLU A 227 9.62 17.10 5.03
C GLU A 227 9.23 17.00 3.56
N ILE A 228 8.18 16.22 3.28
CA ILE A 228 7.54 16.15 1.97
C ILE A 228 6.21 16.90 2.01
N VAL A 229 5.94 17.69 0.96
CA VAL A 229 4.63 18.37 0.81
C VAL A 229 3.82 17.64 -0.25
N ILE A 230 2.69 17.05 0.19
CA ILE A 230 1.84 16.21 -0.64
C ILE A 230 0.37 16.63 -0.52
N ALA A 231 -0.43 16.38 -1.55
CA ALA A 231 -1.87 16.56 -1.48
C ALA A 231 -2.54 15.52 -0.56
N LYS A 232 -3.73 15.84 0.00
CA LYS A 232 -4.50 14.87 0.82
C LYS A 232 -4.84 13.57 0.09
N ASN A 233 -4.97 13.62 -1.25
CA ASN A 233 -5.28 12.49 -2.12
C ASN A 233 -4.03 11.84 -2.76
N ALA A 234 -2.82 12.27 -2.39
CA ALA A 234 -1.59 11.66 -2.87
C ALA A 234 -1.50 10.19 -2.44
N HIS A 235 -0.81 9.37 -3.23
CA HIS A 235 -0.74 7.93 -2.99
C HIS A 235 -0.21 7.59 -1.59
N ILE A 236 -0.80 6.60 -0.93
CA ILE A 236 -0.41 6.19 0.45
C ILE A 236 1.06 5.74 0.54
N GLY A 237 1.67 5.39 -0.60
CA GLY A 237 3.10 5.11 -0.73
C GLY A 237 3.99 6.21 -0.15
N PHE A 238 3.61 7.49 -0.26
CA PHE A 238 4.37 8.60 0.33
C PHE A 238 4.31 8.57 1.87
N ALA A 239 3.14 8.29 2.46
CA ALA A 239 3.01 8.18 3.91
C ALA A 239 3.76 6.94 4.45
N LYS A 240 3.73 5.84 3.70
CA LYS A 240 4.52 4.64 4.01
C LYS A 240 6.02 4.94 3.97
N ALA A 241 6.50 5.58 2.90
CA ALA A 241 7.89 5.98 2.76
C ALA A 241 8.31 6.94 3.88
N ALA A 242 7.49 7.94 4.20
CA ALA A 242 7.76 8.87 5.27
C ALA A 242 7.91 8.18 6.65
N LYS A 243 7.03 7.22 6.96
CA LYS A 243 7.13 6.43 8.19
C LYS A 243 8.40 5.58 8.25
N LEU A 244 8.80 4.97 7.12
CA LEU A 244 10.01 4.14 7.04
C LEU A 244 11.30 4.96 7.10
N LEU A 245 11.27 6.19 6.57
CA LEU A 245 12.44 7.02 6.36
C LEU A 245 12.61 8.15 7.38
N ASP A 246 11.69 8.28 8.33
CA ASP A 246 11.59 9.39 9.29
C ASP A 246 11.53 10.77 8.61
N ILE A 247 10.62 10.90 7.64
CA ILE A 247 10.34 12.16 6.93
C ILE A 247 9.00 12.71 7.45
N ARG A 248 8.92 14.02 7.69
CA ARG A 248 7.64 14.65 8.05
C ARG A 248 6.75 14.78 6.82
N VAL A 249 5.47 14.41 6.93
CA VAL A 249 4.49 14.60 5.84
C VAL A 249 3.66 15.85 6.12
N VAL A 250 3.70 16.82 5.21
CA VAL A 250 2.82 17.99 5.22
C VAL A 250 1.73 17.79 4.18
N ARG A 251 0.49 17.54 4.65
CA ARG A 251 -0.67 17.32 3.77
C ARG A 251 -1.38 18.62 3.46
N VAL A 252 -1.53 18.93 2.18
CA VAL A 252 -2.21 20.15 1.73
C VAL A 252 -3.64 19.83 1.27
N PRO A 253 -4.60 20.73 1.52
CA PRO A 253 -5.99 20.52 1.12
C PRO A 253 -6.15 20.47 -0.40
N LEU A 254 -7.26 19.89 -0.84
CA LEU A 254 -7.64 19.84 -2.24
C LEU A 254 -8.37 21.12 -2.66
N SER A 255 -8.39 21.39 -3.96
CA SER A 255 -9.25 22.38 -4.61
C SER A 255 -10.69 21.84 -4.68
N LYS A 256 -11.62 22.68 -5.16
CA LYS A 256 -13.01 22.24 -5.43
C LYS A 256 -13.09 21.12 -6.48
N ASN A 257 -12.07 21.01 -7.33
CA ASN A 257 -11.98 19.98 -8.38
C ASN A 257 -11.24 18.74 -7.90
N PHE A 258 -10.99 18.58 -6.59
CA PHE A 258 -10.25 17.45 -6.02
C PHE A 258 -8.80 17.32 -6.54
N GLU A 259 -8.21 18.42 -7.00
CA GLU A 259 -6.78 18.55 -7.34
C GLU A 259 -6.03 19.16 -6.14
N VAL A 260 -4.70 19.12 -6.14
CA VAL A 260 -3.92 19.83 -5.13
C VAL A 260 -4.16 21.34 -5.15
N ASN A 261 -4.40 21.94 -3.97
CA ASN A 261 -4.45 23.40 -3.86
C ASN A 261 -3.03 23.97 -3.91
N VAL A 262 -2.59 24.40 -5.10
CA VAL A 262 -1.25 24.97 -5.34
C VAL A 262 -0.93 26.14 -4.41
N SER A 263 -1.92 26.98 -4.08
CA SER A 263 -1.71 28.12 -3.16
C SER A 263 -1.46 27.66 -1.72
N ALA A 264 -2.14 26.59 -1.28
CA ALA A 264 -1.88 25.98 0.01
C ALA A 264 -0.53 25.25 0.03
N MET A 265 -0.18 24.55 -1.07
CA MET A 265 1.14 23.94 -1.25
C MET A 265 2.26 24.97 -1.14
N LYS A 266 2.15 26.12 -1.81
CA LYS A 266 3.09 27.22 -1.69
C LYS A 266 3.30 27.69 -0.24
N ARG A 267 2.22 27.78 0.55
CA ARG A 267 2.29 28.21 1.96
C ARG A 267 2.88 27.13 2.88
N ALA A 268 2.78 25.86 2.48
CA ALA A 268 3.29 24.72 3.24
C ALA A 268 4.81 24.50 3.07
N ILE A 269 5.43 25.09 2.03
CA ILE A 269 6.87 25.00 1.81
C ILE A 269 7.61 25.70 2.96
N SER A 270 8.51 24.96 3.60
CA SER A 270 9.42 25.46 4.62
C SER A 270 10.87 25.17 4.24
N ARG A 271 11.81 25.60 5.10
CA ARG A 271 13.24 25.34 4.93
C ARG A 271 13.62 23.86 5.02
N GLU A 272 12.77 23.03 5.61
CA GLU A 272 13.01 21.59 5.73
C GLU A 272 12.42 20.80 4.55
N THR A 273 11.70 21.47 3.63
CA THR A 273 11.04 20.81 2.50
C THR A 273 12.06 20.21 1.55
N CYS A 274 12.04 18.89 1.40
CA CYS A 274 12.95 18.15 0.52
C CYS A 274 12.30 17.71 -0.80
N MET A 275 10.96 17.70 -0.89
CA MET A 275 10.24 17.19 -2.06
C MET A 275 8.82 17.77 -2.13
N LEU A 276 8.40 18.18 -3.34
CA LEU A 276 7.01 18.44 -3.69
C LEU A 276 6.48 17.28 -4.55
N VAL A 277 5.24 16.88 -4.33
CA VAL A 277 4.60 15.80 -5.08
C VAL A 277 3.43 16.33 -5.89
N ALA A 278 3.34 15.90 -7.14
CA ALA A 278 2.18 16.06 -8.01
C ALA A 278 1.73 14.69 -8.53
N SER A 279 0.43 14.41 -8.54
CA SER A 279 -0.12 13.15 -9.04
C SER A 279 -0.63 13.25 -10.49
N MET A 280 -0.32 12.23 -11.29
CA MET A 280 -0.72 12.07 -12.69
C MET A 280 -1.37 10.70 -12.98
N PRO A 281 -2.69 10.58 -12.84
CA PRO A 281 -3.58 11.39 -12.01
C PRO A 281 -3.55 10.88 -10.55
N SER A 282 -4.32 11.50 -9.67
CA SER A 282 -4.55 10.95 -8.33
C SER A 282 -5.28 9.62 -8.41
N TYR A 283 -4.79 8.62 -7.67
CA TYR A 283 -5.46 7.31 -7.59
C TYR A 283 -6.88 7.46 -7.02
N VAL A 284 -7.08 8.39 -6.07
CA VAL A 284 -8.35 8.53 -5.34
C VAL A 284 -9.48 9.04 -6.22
N TYR A 285 -9.29 10.15 -6.93
CA TYR A 285 -10.36 10.83 -7.66
C TYR A 285 -10.19 10.77 -9.19
N GLY A 286 -9.04 10.36 -9.71
CA GLY A 286 -8.75 10.38 -11.15
C GLY A 286 -8.44 11.77 -11.70
N THR A 287 -8.27 12.76 -10.82
CA THR A 287 -7.98 14.16 -11.13
C THR A 287 -6.49 14.39 -11.34
N MET A 288 -6.15 15.36 -12.20
CA MET A 288 -4.78 15.69 -12.55
C MET A 288 -4.31 16.93 -11.79
N ASP A 289 -3.17 16.83 -11.09
CA ASP A 289 -2.58 18.01 -10.46
C ASP A 289 -2.00 18.97 -11.51
N ASN A 290 -1.97 20.27 -11.20
CA ASN A 290 -1.34 21.27 -12.07
C ASN A 290 0.20 21.22 -11.96
N ILE A 291 0.82 20.30 -12.68
CA ILE A 291 2.27 20.01 -12.61
C ILE A 291 3.10 21.22 -13.02
N ASP A 292 2.70 22.00 -14.03
CA ASP A 292 3.42 23.22 -14.44
C ASP A 292 3.54 24.20 -13.26
N LYS A 293 2.43 24.53 -12.59
CA LYS A 293 2.49 25.43 -11.43
C LYS A 293 3.32 24.86 -10.27
N ILE A 294 3.28 23.54 -10.04
CA ILE A 294 4.08 22.90 -8.99
C ILE A 294 5.57 22.90 -9.37
N SER A 295 5.88 22.67 -10.64
CA SER A 295 7.23 22.81 -11.22
C SER A 295 7.79 24.22 -10.99
N GLN A 296 6.99 25.25 -11.25
CA GLN A 296 7.36 26.64 -10.97
C GLN A 296 7.63 26.90 -9.48
N LEU A 297 6.88 26.27 -8.57
CA LEU A 297 7.19 26.32 -7.13
C LEU A 297 8.53 25.64 -6.84
N GLY A 298 8.77 24.46 -7.42
CA GLY A 298 10.03 23.74 -7.28
C GLY A 298 11.24 24.58 -7.67
N ILE A 299 11.18 25.25 -8.82
CA ILE A 299 12.22 26.17 -9.30
C ILE A 299 12.38 27.34 -8.33
N ARG A 300 11.27 28.00 -7.98
CA ARG A 300 11.28 29.22 -7.14
C ARG A 300 11.90 28.98 -5.76
N TYR A 301 11.65 27.82 -5.17
CA TYR A 301 12.09 27.50 -3.80
C TYR A 301 13.30 26.56 -3.77
N GLY A 302 13.81 26.11 -4.91
CA GLY A 302 14.94 25.17 -4.98
C GLY A 302 14.60 23.77 -4.45
N VAL A 303 13.31 23.39 -4.51
CA VAL A 303 12.80 22.11 -4.01
C VAL A 303 12.51 21.17 -5.19
N PRO A 304 13.04 19.94 -5.18
CA PRO A 304 12.73 18.94 -6.21
C PRO A 304 11.23 18.63 -6.32
N VAL A 305 10.71 18.56 -7.54
CA VAL A 305 9.33 18.10 -7.82
C VAL A 305 9.37 16.67 -8.34
N HIS A 306 8.55 15.82 -7.75
CA HIS A 306 8.29 14.45 -8.20
C HIS A 306 6.88 14.34 -8.76
N VAL A 307 6.77 13.75 -9.94
CA VAL A 307 5.49 13.44 -10.57
C VAL A 307 5.19 11.96 -10.37
N ASP A 308 4.16 11.69 -9.58
CA ASP A 308 3.62 10.34 -9.41
C ASP A 308 2.75 9.99 -10.62
N ALA A 309 3.37 9.43 -11.66
CA ALA A 309 2.72 8.94 -12.86
C ALA A 309 2.51 7.41 -12.81
N CYS A 310 2.51 6.81 -11.61
CA CYS A 310 2.39 5.37 -11.45
C CYS A 310 1.17 4.84 -12.18
N LEU A 311 0.03 5.52 -12.06
CA LEU A 311 -1.19 5.15 -12.75
C LEU A 311 -1.24 5.65 -14.19
N GLY A 312 -1.18 6.97 -14.43
CA GLY A 312 -1.45 7.55 -15.75
C GLY A 312 -0.30 7.45 -16.75
N GLY A 313 0.85 6.91 -16.34
CA GLY A 313 2.10 7.10 -17.06
C GLY A 313 2.24 6.38 -18.41
N PHE A 314 1.32 5.49 -18.75
CA PHE A 314 1.23 4.87 -20.08
C PHE A 314 -0.07 5.18 -20.83
N LEU A 315 -0.86 6.14 -20.32
CA LEU A 315 -1.95 6.74 -21.08
C LEU A 315 -1.53 8.13 -21.52
N MET A 316 -1.08 8.92 -20.56
CA MET A 316 -0.96 10.35 -20.73
C MET A 316 0.09 10.71 -21.83
N PRO A 317 1.28 10.06 -21.96
CA PRO A 317 2.23 10.40 -23.03
C PRO A 317 1.71 10.15 -24.46
N PHE A 318 0.65 9.34 -24.59
CA PHE A 318 0.02 9.03 -25.88
C PHE A 318 -1.22 9.88 -26.14
N MET A 319 -1.73 10.62 -25.15
CA MET A 319 -2.91 11.51 -25.29
C MET A 319 -2.72 12.58 -26.36
N GLU A 320 -1.51 13.14 -26.50
CA GLU A 320 -1.19 14.13 -27.54
C GLU A 320 -1.39 13.56 -28.96
N HIS A 321 -1.28 12.24 -29.13
CA HIS A 321 -1.49 11.54 -30.41
C HIS A 321 -2.95 11.12 -30.64
N CYS A 322 -3.82 11.30 -29.63
CA CYS A 322 -5.25 11.00 -29.69
C CYS A 322 -6.09 12.29 -29.80
N ASP A 323 -5.48 13.41 -30.19
CA ASP A 323 -6.13 14.74 -30.28
C ASP A 323 -6.77 15.24 -28.97
N PHE A 324 -6.35 14.70 -27.83
CA PHE A 324 -6.78 15.19 -26.54
C PHE A 324 -5.87 16.34 -26.06
N PRO A 325 -6.43 17.40 -25.45
CA PRO A 325 -5.62 18.48 -24.92
C PRO A 325 -4.78 18.00 -23.74
N VAL A 326 -3.47 18.21 -23.82
CA VAL A 326 -2.51 17.81 -22.77
C VAL A 326 -1.72 19.04 -22.34
N SER A 327 -1.74 19.34 -21.04
CA SER A 327 -0.80 20.30 -20.44
C SER A 327 0.54 19.62 -20.22
N GLU A 328 1.65 20.35 -20.30
CA GLU A 328 2.97 19.77 -19.98
C GLU A 328 2.98 19.17 -18.56
N PHE A 329 3.64 18.02 -18.42
CA PHE A 329 3.59 17.17 -17.22
C PHE A 329 4.93 16.49 -16.88
N ASP A 330 5.91 16.51 -17.78
CA ASP A 330 7.12 15.69 -17.72
C ASP A 330 8.40 16.53 -17.61
N PHE A 331 9.54 15.97 -18.04
CA PHE A 331 10.82 16.65 -17.98
C PHE A 331 10.92 17.89 -18.88
N ARG A 332 9.93 18.19 -19.75
CA ARG A 332 9.81 19.52 -20.38
C ARG A 332 9.71 20.63 -19.33
N LEU A 333 9.03 20.35 -18.22
CA LEU A 333 8.92 21.27 -17.09
C LEU A 333 10.18 21.21 -16.22
N SER A 334 11.03 22.23 -16.31
CA SER A 334 12.37 22.24 -15.67
C SER A 334 12.40 21.97 -14.15
N GLY A 335 11.34 22.25 -13.40
CA GLY A 335 11.22 21.93 -11.98
C GLY A 335 10.94 20.46 -11.66
N VAL A 336 10.42 19.68 -12.61
CA VAL A 336 10.23 18.23 -12.48
C VAL A 336 11.58 17.54 -12.47
N THR A 337 11.89 16.79 -11.43
CA THR A 337 13.21 16.17 -11.24
C THR A 337 13.15 14.65 -11.18
N SER A 338 11.99 14.06 -10.90
CA SER A 338 11.75 12.63 -11.06
C SER A 338 10.30 12.30 -11.41
N ILE A 339 10.10 11.13 -12.01
CA ILE A 339 8.79 10.60 -12.42
C ILE A 339 8.75 9.10 -12.12
N SER A 340 7.75 8.63 -11.39
CA SER A 340 7.49 7.19 -11.21
C SER A 340 6.42 6.70 -12.17
N VAL A 341 6.56 5.50 -12.73
CA VAL A 341 5.66 4.94 -13.74
C VAL A 341 5.47 3.45 -13.52
N ASP A 342 4.25 2.97 -13.27
CA ASP A 342 3.98 1.54 -13.19
C ASP A 342 3.80 0.97 -14.60
N LEU A 343 4.59 -0.05 -14.89
CA LEU A 343 4.57 -0.73 -16.18
C LEU A 343 3.54 -1.87 -16.18
N ASP A 344 3.24 -2.42 -15.00
CA ASP A 344 2.20 -3.44 -14.81
C ASP A 344 0.76 -2.90 -14.80
N LYS A 345 0.60 -1.60 -15.08
CA LYS A 345 -0.70 -0.97 -15.34
C LYS A 345 -0.96 -0.82 -16.84
N TYR A 346 -1.00 0.41 -17.35
CA TYR A 346 -1.33 0.69 -18.75
C TYR A 346 -0.18 0.42 -19.73
N ALA A 347 1.01 0.02 -19.25
CA ALA A 347 2.04 -0.53 -20.15
C ALA A 347 1.81 -2.03 -20.43
N TYR A 348 0.92 -2.68 -19.67
CA TYR A 348 0.55 -4.10 -19.77
C TYR A 348 1.72 -5.08 -19.53
N CYS A 349 2.78 -4.61 -18.88
CA CYS A 349 3.87 -5.46 -18.45
C CYS A 349 3.39 -6.40 -17.32
N PRO A 350 4.11 -7.49 -17.02
CA PRO A 350 3.68 -8.40 -15.96
C PRO A 350 3.78 -7.76 -14.57
N THR A 351 2.89 -8.16 -13.67
CA THR A 351 2.83 -7.69 -12.28
C THR A 351 4.19 -7.76 -11.61
N GLY A 352 4.60 -6.68 -10.96
CA GLY A 352 5.93 -6.57 -10.38
C GLY A 352 6.91 -5.76 -11.24
N SER A 353 6.39 -4.87 -12.10
CA SER A 353 7.18 -4.05 -13.02
C SER A 353 6.78 -2.58 -12.93
N SER A 354 7.71 -1.75 -12.46
CA SER A 354 7.58 -0.28 -12.41
C SER A 354 8.93 0.36 -12.73
N ALA A 355 8.99 1.68 -12.87
CA ALA A 355 10.22 2.42 -13.04
C ALA A 355 10.20 3.75 -12.29
N ILE A 356 11.39 4.17 -11.85
CA ILE A 356 11.66 5.52 -11.39
C ILE A 356 12.66 6.17 -12.34
N LEU A 357 12.32 7.35 -12.83
CA LEU A 357 13.15 8.18 -13.69
C LEU A 357 13.60 9.42 -12.93
N TYR A 358 14.80 9.89 -13.22
CA TYR A 358 15.36 11.16 -12.74
C TYR A 358 15.84 12.00 -13.92
N ARG A 359 15.74 13.31 -13.77
CA ARG A 359 16.23 14.28 -14.75
C ARG A 359 17.75 14.19 -14.95
N ASP A 360 18.49 13.98 -13.87
CA ASP A 360 19.96 13.97 -13.85
C ASP A 360 20.49 12.86 -12.93
N GLU A 361 21.69 12.38 -13.22
CA GLU A 361 22.40 11.34 -12.46
C GLU A 361 22.63 11.69 -10.99
N GLU A 362 22.73 12.98 -10.66
CA GLU A 362 22.94 13.43 -9.28
C GLU A 362 21.80 12.95 -8.38
N PHE A 363 20.55 13.08 -8.83
CA PHE A 363 19.39 12.60 -8.06
C PHE A 363 19.37 11.07 -7.95
N PHE A 364 19.70 10.38 -9.05
CA PHE A 364 19.78 8.92 -9.06
C PHE A 364 20.82 8.39 -8.07
N HIS A 365 22.00 9.00 -7.99
CA HIS A 365 23.04 8.57 -7.04
C HIS A 365 22.60 8.67 -5.58
N PHE A 366 21.68 9.58 -5.22
CA PHE A 366 21.17 9.65 -3.86
C PHE A 366 20.22 8.49 -3.48
N GLN A 367 19.65 7.78 -4.45
CA GLN A 367 18.82 6.61 -4.18
C GLN A 367 19.67 5.34 -4.00
N CYS A 368 20.80 5.25 -4.70
CA CYS A 368 21.64 4.07 -4.75
C CYS A 368 22.27 3.76 -3.39
N PHE A 369 22.40 2.47 -3.08
CA PHE A 369 23.19 2.01 -1.95
C PHE A 369 24.56 1.55 -2.43
N THR A 370 25.61 2.02 -1.75
CA THR A 370 27.00 1.64 -2.05
C THR A 370 27.75 1.38 -0.75
N GLU A 371 28.37 0.21 -0.63
CA GLU A 371 29.24 -0.14 0.49
C GLU A 371 30.58 -0.69 -0.05
N PRO A 372 31.61 0.15 -0.17
CA PRO A 372 32.90 -0.25 -0.72
C PRO A 372 33.79 -1.03 0.28
N ARG A 373 33.45 -1.06 1.57
CA ARG A 373 34.28 -1.67 2.63
C ARG A 373 33.70 -2.96 3.19
N TRP A 374 32.63 -3.48 2.60
CA TRP A 374 32.05 -4.75 3.04
C TRP A 374 33.01 -5.91 2.76
N ALA A 375 33.11 -6.85 3.71
CA ALA A 375 34.04 -7.98 3.62
C ALA A 375 33.76 -8.91 2.42
N GLY A 376 32.53 -8.91 1.90
CA GLY A 376 32.14 -9.66 0.70
C GLY A 376 32.55 -8.99 -0.62
N GLY A 377 33.22 -7.85 -0.58
CA GLY A 377 33.58 -7.03 -1.74
C GLY A 377 32.71 -5.78 -1.86
N VAL A 378 33.03 -4.95 -2.86
CA VAL A 378 32.26 -3.73 -3.14
C VAL A 378 30.83 -4.10 -3.50
N TYR A 379 29.87 -3.62 -2.71
CA TYR A 379 28.45 -3.85 -2.94
C TYR A 379 27.76 -2.59 -3.46
N VAL A 380 27.01 -2.71 -4.54
CA VAL A 380 26.23 -1.62 -5.14
C VAL A 380 24.85 -2.14 -5.53
N SER A 381 23.80 -1.42 -5.14
CA SER A 381 22.43 -1.69 -5.61
C SER A 381 21.72 -0.41 -6.08
N PRO A 382 21.09 -0.42 -7.27
CA PRO A 382 20.35 0.74 -7.78
C PRO A 382 18.96 0.89 -7.17
N THR A 383 18.42 -0.18 -6.57
CA THR A 383 17.11 -0.23 -5.91
C THR A 383 17.23 -0.87 -4.52
N LEU A 384 16.09 -1.12 -3.85
CA LEU A 384 16.08 -1.69 -2.50
C LEU A 384 16.52 -3.16 -2.48
N SER A 385 16.20 -3.89 -3.55
CA SER A 385 16.48 -5.32 -3.66
C SER A 385 17.91 -5.55 -4.16
N GLY A 386 18.58 -6.54 -3.57
CA GLY A 386 19.80 -7.12 -4.12
C GLY A 386 19.49 -8.00 -5.33
N ASN A 387 19.01 -9.22 -5.06
CA ASN A 387 18.56 -10.14 -6.11
C ASN A 387 17.30 -9.60 -6.79
N ARG A 388 17.28 -9.59 -8.12
CA ARG A 388 16.15 -9.12 -8.93
C ARG A 388 15.88 -10.12 -10.07
N PRO A 389 14.63 -10.58 -10.25
CA PRO A 389 14.31 -11.57 -11.26
C PRO A 389 14.48 -10.99 -12.66
N GLY A 390 15.46 -11.50 -13.42
CA GLY A 390 15.75 -11.05 -14.78
C GLY A 390 14.62 -11.36 -15.77
N SER A 391 13.79 -12.36 -15.48
CA SER A 391 12.56 -12.66 -16.23
C SER A 391 11.60 -11.47 -16.28
N MET A 392 11.44 -10.72 -15.19
CA MET A 392 10.55 -9.56 -15.14
C MET A 392 11.06 -8.41 -16.00
N ILE A 393 12.38 -8.18 -16.01
CA ILE A 393 13.03 -7.19 -16.87
C ILE A 393 12.86 -7.57 -18.34
N ALA A 394 13.12 -8.84 -18.67
CA ALA A 394 13.03 -9.34 -20.04
C ALA A 394 11.58 -9.29 -20.56
N LEU A 395 10.61 -9.67 -19.73
CA LEU A 395 9.19 -9.58 -20.07
C LEU A 395 8.76 -8.13 -20.26
N THR A 396 9.14 -7.22 -19.34
CA THR A 396 8.86 -5.78 -19.48
C THR A 396 9.38 -5.25 -20.81
N TRP A 397 10.64 -5.54 -21.14
CA TRP A 397 11.25 -5.17 -22.40
C TRP A 397 10.47 -5.72 -23.60
N ALA A 398 10.12 -7.01 -23.58
CA ALA A 398 9.36 -7.65 -24.65
C ALA A 398 7.97 -7.05 -24.83
N THR A 399 7.24 -6.77 -23.73
CA THR A 399 5.91 -6.14 -23.77
C THR A 399 5.95 -4.77 -24.43
N LEU A 400 6.93 -3.92 -24.07
CA LEU A 400 7.08 -2.58 -24.66
C LEU A 400 7.31 -2.67 -26.17
N LEU A 401 8.17 -3.60 -26.61
CA LEU A 401 8.46 -3.81 -28.03
C LEU A 401 7.29 -4.42 -28.80
N PHE A 402 6.56 -5.35 -28.18
CA PHE A 402 5.40 -6.01 -28.78
C PHE A 402 4.30 -4.99 -29.11
N ASN A 403 3.99 -4.11 -28.16
CA ASN A 403 2.97 -3.08 -28.37
C ASN A 403 3.45 -1.97 -29.30
N GLY A 404 4.69 -1.51 -29.11
CA GLY A 404 5.21 -0.33 -29.77
C GLY A 404 4.37 0.93 -29.53
N ARG A 405 4.78 2.05 -30.10
CA ARG A 405 4.08 3.33 -29.90
C ARG A 405 2.64 3.30 -30.41
N LEU A 406 2.41 2.74 -31.61
CA LEU A 406 1.08 2.72 -32.23
C LEU A 406 0.07 1.90 -31.42
N GLY A 407 0.48 0.75 -30.89
CA GLY A 407 -0.39 -0.06 -30.03
C GLY A 407 -0.78 0.67 -28.75
N TYR A 408 0.14 1.43 -28.15
CA TYR A 408 -0.20 2.26 -26.98
C TYR A 408 -1.12 3.43 -27.32
N VAL A 409 -0.96 4.08 -28.48
CA VAL A 409 -1.86 5.14 -28.95
C VAL A 409 -3.28 4.60 -29.14
N GLU A 410 -3.44 3.48 -29.86
CA GLU A 410 -4.75 2.85 -30.07
C GLU A 410 -5.42 2.46 -28.74
N LYS A 411 -4.69 1.81 -27.85
CA LYS A 411 -5.19 1.40 -26.53
C LYS A 411 -5.57 2.62 -25.67
N THR A 412 -4.77 3.67 -25.70
CA THR A 412 -5.05 4.92 -24.98
C THR A 412 -6.33 5.56 -25.50
N HIS A 413 -6.48 5.69 -26.82
CA HIS A 413 -7.69 6.22 -27.44
C HIS A 413 -8.95 5.50 -26.95
N ARG A 414 -8.96 4.16 -27.05
CA ARG A 414 -10.09 3.32 -26.61
C ARG A 414 -10.44 3.52 -25.14
N ILE A 415 -9.44 3.56 -24.26
CA ILE A 415 -9.67 3.69 -22.81
C ILE A 415 -10.23 5.08 -22.47
N ILE A 416 -9.70 6.12 -23.09
CA ILE A 416 -10.08 7.49 -22.78
C ILE A 416 -11.45 7.82 -23.36
N ASP A 417 -11.77 7.35 -24.57
CA ASP A 417 -13.12 7.43 -25.12
C ASP A 417 -14.13 6.72 -24.22
N ALA A 418 -13.83 5.50 -23.80
CA ALA A 418 -14.69 4.74 -22.90
C ALA A 418 -14.90 5.45 -21.56
N ALA A 419 -13.84 6.03 -20.98
CA ALA A 419 -13.95 6.79 -19.73
C ALA A 419 -14.80 8.05 -19.90
N ARG A 420 -14.67 8.77 -21.03
CA ARG A 420 -15.48 9.96 -21.33
C ARG A 420 -16.94 9.60 -21.58
N LEU A 421 -17.20 8.57 -22.39
CA LEU A 421 -18.54 8.07 -22.68
C LEU A 421 -19.25 7.62 -21.41
N LEU A 422 -18.56 6.88 -20.54
CA LEU A 422 -19.12 6.46 -19.26
C LEU A 422 -19.45 7.65 -18.36
N ARG A 423 -18.54 8.64 -18.29
CA ARG A 423 -18.76 9.88 -17.54
C ARG A 423 -20.02 10.60 -18.01
N GLU A 424 -20.16 10.77 -19.33
CA GLU A 424 -21.31 11.42 -19.96
C GLU A 424 -22.61 10.64 -19.69
N LYS A 425 -22.63 9.31 -19.92
CA LYS A 425 -23.81 8.48 -19.66
C LYS A 425 -24.23 8.52 -18.18
N ILE A 426 -23.31 8.51 -17.23
CA ILE A 426 -23.64 8.63 -15.80
C ILE A 426 -24.26 10.01 -15.51
N GLN A 427 -23.66 11.08 -16.03
CA GLN A 427 -24.14 12.46 -15.79
C GLN A 427 -25.50 12.73 -16.42
N ASP A 428 -25.76 12.17 -17.61
CA ASP A 428 -26.98 12.43 -18.37
C ASP A 428 -28.17 11.53 -17.96
N GLN A 429 -27.89 10.31 -17.45
CA GLN A 429 -28.93 9.30 -17.21
C GLN A 429 -29.24 9.05 -15.74
N ILE A 430 -28.40 9.52 -14.80
CA ILE A 430 -28.52 9.22 -13.37
C ILE A 430 -28.38 10.49 -12.52
N ASP A 431 -29.50 11.21 -12.34
CA ASP A 431 -29.56 12.48 -11.59
C ASP A 431 -29.07 12.36 -10.13
N ASP A 432 -29.26 11.20 -9.50
CA ASP A 432 -28.88 10.95 -8.11
C ASP A 432 -27.36 10.82 -7.91
N ILE A 433 -26.56 10.70 -8.98
CA ILE A 433 -25.11 10.50 -8.91
C ILE A 433 -24.35 11.77 -9.30
N GLU A 434 -23.26 12.02 -8.58
CA GLU A 434 -22.32 13.13 -8.84
C GLU A 434 -20.91 12.60 -9.04
N ILE A 435 -20.26 13.03 -10.11
CA ILE A 435 -18.85 12.76 -10.36
C ILE A 435 -18.00 13.75 -9.57
N LEU A 436 -17.00 13.25 -8.85
CA LEU A 436 -16.12 14.04 -8.00
C LEU A 436 -14.92 14.57 -8.79
N GLY A 437 -14.91 15.88 -9.01
CA GLY A 437 -13.85 16.56 -9.78
C GLY A 437 -13.97 16.30 -11.28
N GLU A 438 -12.88 16.54 -12.00
CA GLU A 438 -12.79 16.29 -13.44
C GLU A 438 -11.82 15.14 -13.70
N PRO A 439 -12.32 13.92 -13.93
CA PRO A 439 -11.52 12.79 -14.39
C PRO A 439 -10.65 13.15 -15.60
N ALA A 440 -9.34 13.05 -15.44
CA ALA A 440 -8.40 13.41 -16.51
C ALA A 440 -8.10 12.25 -17.47
N LEU A 441 -8.20 11.01 -16.98
CA LEU A 441 -7.84 9.79 -17.72
C LEU A 441 -8.90 8.71 -17.52
N SER A 442 -8.51 7.57 -16.95
CA SER A 442 -9.28 6.32 -16.90
C SER A 442 -10.02 6.08 -15.57
N ILE A 443 -9.84 6.93 -14.58
CA ILE A 443 -10.50 6.77 -13.27
C ILE A 443 -11.70 7.70 -13.20
N ILE A 444 -12.86 7.13 -12.89
CA ILE A 444 -14.07 7.89 -12.59
C ILE A 444 -14.45 7.61 -11.13
N THR A 445 -14.57 8.68 -10.36
CA THR A 445 -15.00 8.61 -8.96
C THR A 445 -16.30 9.35 -8.81
N PHE A 446 -17.30 8.72 -8.20
CA PHE A 446 -18.64 9.28 -8.08
C PHE A 446 -19.25 8.99 -6.72
N THR A 447 -20.12 9.88 -6.28
CA THR A 447 -20.87 9.80 -5.04
C THR A 447 -22.36 9.99 -5.30
N SER A 448 -23.17 9.83 -4.26
CA SER A 448 -24.60 10.11 -4.34
C SER A 448 -24.88 11.56 -3.94
N ARG A 449 -25.66 12.28 -4.74
CA ARG A 449 -26.23 13.59 -4.41
C ARG A 449 -27.34 13.47 -3.37
N ASN A 450 -28.01 12.32 -3.35
CA ASN A 450 -29.20 12.08 -2.56
C ASN A 450 -28.85 11.34 -1.26
N LEU A 451 -29.04 12.01 -0.12
CA LEU A 451 -28.76 11.43 1.20
C LEU A 451 -29.60 10.18 1.50
N LYS A 452 -30.71 9.96 0.79
CA LYS A 452 -31.53 8.74 0.91
C LYS A 452 -30.95 7.55 0.15
N ILE A 453 -29.93 7.76 -0.68
CA ILE A 453 -29.27 6.72 -1.46
C ILE A 453 -27.80 6.67 -1.01
N PRO A 454 -27.48 5.93 0.05
CA PRO A 454 -26.11 5.85 0.54
C PRO A 454 -25.22 5.14 -0.48
N ILE A 455 -24.17 5.82 -0.93
CA ILE A 455 -23.28 5.33 -2.00
C ILE A 455 -22.66 3.95 -1.68
N HIS A 456 -22.48 3.63 -0.40
CA HIS A 456 -21.91 2.35 -0.02
C HIS A 456 -22.88 1.17 -0.22
N ILE A 457 -24.20 1.40 -0.11
CA ILE A 457 -25.22 0.38 -0.39
C ILE A 457 -25.26 0.14 -1.90
N ILE A 458 -25.17 1.19 -2.73
CA ILE A 458 -25.03 1.04 -4.18
C ILE A 458 -23.81 0.17 -4.50
N GLY A 459 -22.67 0.39 -3.84
CA GLY A 459 -21.47 -0.42 -4.03
C GLY A 459 -21.68 -1.90 -3.72
N ASP A 460 -22.40 -2.22 -2.64
CA ASP A 460 -22.75 -3.60 -2.29
C ASP A 460 -23.68 -4.24 -3.32
N GLU A 461 -24.69 -3.52 -3.77
CA GLU A 461 -25.62 -3.99 -4.81
C GLU A 461 -24.91 -4.23 -6.16
N MET A 462 -24.00 -3.32 -6.55
CA MET A 462 -23.14 -3.50 -7.72
C MET A 462 -22.23 -4.72 -7.58
N ASN A 463 -21.67 -4.96 -6.39
CA ASN A 463 -20.86 -6.16 -6.10
C ASN A 463 -21.65 -7.46 -6.25
N GLU A 464 -22.92 -7.50 -5.84
CA GLU A 464 -23.79 -8.68 -6.00
C GLU A 464 -24.11 -8.96 -7.48
N LEU A 465 -24.13 -7.93 -8.34
CA LEU A 465 -24.24 -8.05 -9.80
C LEU A 465 -22.92 -8.47 -10.48
N GLY A 466 -21.83 -8.51 -9.71
CA GLY A 466 -20.50 -8.94 -10.15
C GLY A 466 -19.53 -7.82 -10.50
N TRP A 467 -19.93 -6.55 -10.34
CA TRP A 467 -19.04 -5.40 -10.52
C TRP A 467 -18.13 -5.25 -9.31
N ASN A 468 -16.81 -5.18 -9.49
CA ASN A 468 -15.91 -4.92 -8.38
C ASN A 468 -15.49 -3.45 -8.38
N LEU A 469 -16.18 -2.64 -7.60
CA LEU A 469 -15.90 -1.21 -7.43
C LEU A 469 -15.01 -0.95 -6.22
N CYS A 470 -14.17 0.08 -6.30
CA CYS A 470 -13.35 0.51 -5.18
C CYS A 470 -14.08 1.55 -4.34
N PHE A 471 -14.06 1.40 -3.02
CA PHE A 471 -14.59 2.40 -2.10
C PHE A 471 -13.56 3.50 -1.83
N VAL A 472 -14.06 4.74 -1.77
CA VAL A 472 -13.30 5.95 -1.42
C VAL A 472 -13.93 6.58 -0.19
N GLN A 473 -13.10 7.21 0.65
CA GLN A 473 -13.51 7.87 1.88
C GLN A 473 -13.06 9.34 1.88
N ASN A 474 -13.78 10.16 2.64
CA ASN A 474 -13.53 11.60 2.82
C ASN A 474 -13.51 12.40 1.51
N PRO A 475 -14.62 12.44 0.73
CA PRO A 475 -15.96 11.95 1.06
C PRO A 475 -16.19 10.49 0.67
N LEU A 476 -17.28 9.88 1.18
CA LEU A 476 -17.69 8.55 0.75
C LEU A 476 -18.04 8.56 -0.74
N ALA A 477 -17.43 7.67 -1.50
CA ALA A 477 -17.61 7.56 -2.94
C ALA A 477 -17.27 6.15 -3.43
N LEU A 478 -17.66 5.85 -4.68
CA LEU A 478 -17.22 4.69 -5.43
C LEU A 478 -16.31 5.14 -6.57
N ARG A 479 -15.40 4.26 -6.93
CA ARG A 479 -14.44 4.51 -8.00
C ARG A 479 -14.34 3.30 -8.91
N VAL A 480 -14.38 3.58 -10.21
CA VAL A 480 -14.12 2.62 -11.27
C VAL A 480 -12.87 3.05 -12.05
N CYS A 481 -12.02 2.08 -12.37
CA CYS A 481 -10.82 2.25 -13.17
C CYS A 481 -11.01 1.50 -14.50
N ILE A 482 -11.05 2.27 -15.59
CA ILE A 482 -11.32 1.78 -16.94
C ILE A 482 -10.04 1.18 -17.53
N GLY A 483 -10.14 -0.09 -17.94
CA GLY A 483 -9.13 -0.81 -18.72
C GLY A 483 -9.70 -1.26 -20.06
N LEU A 484 -8.91 -2.00 -20.86
CA LEU A 484 -9.33 -2.43 -22.19
C LEU A 484 -10.59 -3.31 -22.20
N LYS A 485 -10.82 -4.10 -21.16
CA LYS A 485 -12.05 -4.91 -21.02
C LYS A 485 -13.30 -4.09 -20.74
N TYR A 486 -13.15 -2.94 -20.07
CA TYR A 486 -14.23 -1.96 -19.87
C TYR A 486 -14.46 -1.10 -21.11
N ALA A 487 -13.46 -0.98 -21.99
CA ALA A 487 -13.53 -0.17 -23.21
C ALA A 487 -14.29 -0.89 -24.34
N CYS A 488 -15.54 -1.26 -24.04
CA CYS A 488 -16.51 -1.93 -24.89
C CYS A 488 -17.88 -1.28 -24.62
N GLU A 489 -18.56 -0.78 -25.64
CA GLU A 489 -19.76 0.04 -25.46
C GLU A 489 -20.88 -0.72 -24.73
N GLU A 490 -21.06 -2.00 -25.02
CA GLU A 490 -22.04 -2.87 -24.36
C GLU A 490 -21.79 -3.02 -22.86
N VAL A 491 -20.51 -3.08 -22.45
CA VAL A 491 -20.13 -3.18 -21.03
C VAL A 491 -20.39 -1.86 -20.32
N LEU A 492 -20.17 -0.73 -20.99
CA LEU A 492 -20.48 0.60 -20.44
C LEU A 492 -21.98 0.81 -20.29
N GLU A 493 -22.78 0.30 -21.24
CA GLU A 493 -24.24 0.34 -21.15
C GLU A 493 -24.78 -0.56 -20.04
N GLU A 494 -24.26 -1.79 -19.93
CA GLU A 494 -24.58 -2.70 -18.82
C GLU A 494 -24.26 -2.03 -17.48
N PHE A 495 -23.10 -1.37 -17.36
CA PHE A 495 -22.70 -0.66 -16.15
C PHE A 495 -23.70 0.43 -15.74
N VAL A 496 -24.10 1.28 -16.69
CA VAL A 496 -24.98 2.43 -16.42
C VAL A 496 -26.39 1.94 -16.07
N GLU A 497 -26.89 0.93 -16.78
CA GLU A 497 -28.20 0.33 -16.53
C GLU A 497 -28.25 -0.37 -15.16
N ASP A 498 -27.21 -1.12 -14.80
CA ASP A 498 -27.11 -1.75 -13.48
C ASP A 498 -26.99 -0.71 -12.36
N LEU A 499 -26.15 0.32 -12.55
CA LEU A 499 -26.01 1.41 -11.58
C LEU A 499 -27.35 2.12 -11.34
N LYS A 500 -28.12 2.35 -12.40
CA LYS A 500 -29.46 2.94 -12.32
C LYS A 500 -30.44 2.05 -11.57
N LYS A 501 -30.49 0.75 -11.89
CA LYS A 501 -31.32 -0.22 -11.15
C LYS A 501 -30.96 -0.28 -9.67
N CYS A 502 -29.68 -0.22 -9.33
CA CYS A 502 -29.23 -0.16 -7.94
C CYS A 502 -29.72 1.11 -7.24
N CYS A 503 -29.64 2.27 -7.89
CA CYS A 503 -30.16 3.53 -7.34
C CYS A 503 -31.68 3.46 -7.09
N GLU A 504 -32.45 2.97 -8.06
CA GLU A 504 -33.91 2.81 -7.95
C GLU A 504 -34.29 1.80 -6.85
N LYS A 505 -33.57 0.68 -6.75
CA LYS A 505 -33.78 -0.34 -5.71
C LYS A 505 -33.56 0.23 -4.31
N VAL A 506 -32.49 1.00 -4.11
CA VAL A 506 -32.18 1.63 -2.82
C VAL A 506 -33.20 2.71 -2.49
N LEU A 507 -33.60 3.53 -3.46
CA LEU A 507 -34.58 4.60 -3.26
C LEU A 507 -35.96 4.05 -2.86
N ASN A 508 -36.40 2.95 -3.47
CA ASN A 508 -37.70 2.32 -3.19
C ASN A 508 -37.73 1.52 -1.88
N ASN A 509 -36.58 1.28 -1.25
CA ASN A 509 -36.46 0.44 -0.07
C ASN A 509 -35.82 1.21 1.09
N THR A 510 -36.58 2.17 1.64
CA THR A 510 -36.15 3.05 2.74
C THR A 510 -35.91 2.33 4.07
N ASP A 511 -36.33 1.06 4.19
CA ASP A 511 -36.07 0.20 5.34
C ASP A 511 -34.70 -0.50 5.28
N LEU A 512 -33.89 -0.24 4.25
CA LEU A 512 -32.48 -0.65 4.19
C LEU A 512 -31.63 0.20 5.17
N VAL A 513 -31.96 0.17 6.45
CA VAL A 513 -31.03 0.46 7.56
C VAL A 513 -30.11 -0.77 7.72
N TYR A 514 -29.47 -1.20 6.63
CA TYR A 514 -28.40 -2.18 6.71
C TYR A 514 -27.11 -1.43 7.06
N PRO A 515 -26.38 -1.80 8.13
CA PRO A 515 -24.95 -1.60 8.06
C PRO A 515 -24.47 -2.41 6.86
N ALA A 516 -24.08 -1.74 5.78
CA ALA A 516 -23.63 -2.40 4.56
C ALA A 516 -22.58 -3.47 4.87
N LYS A 517 -22.71 -4.64 4.25
CA LYS A 517 -21.86 -5.81 4.50
C LYS A 517 -20.38 -5.52 4.21
N THR A 518 -20.11 -4.57 3.31
CA THR A 518 -18.77 -4.10 2.94
C THR A 518 -18.32 -2.90 3.77
N LEU A 519 -19.24 -2.10 4.32
CA LEU A 519 -18.92 -1.06 5.31
C LEU A 519 -18.31 -1.69 6.57
N ALA A 520 -18.70 -2.92 6.95
CA ALA A 520 -18.06 -3.66 8.04
C ALA A 520 -16.58 -4.02 7.79
N VAL A 521 -16.10 -4.02 6.53
CA VAL A 521 -14.71 -4.39 6.18
C VAL A 521 -13.89 -3.17 5.74
N TYR A 522 -14.50 -2.23 5.00
CA TYR A 522 -13.84 -1.03 4.47
C TYR A 522 -14.25 0.26 5.19
N GLY A 523 -15.47 0.32 5.74
CA GLY A 523 -16.05 1.49 6.41
C GLY A 523 -16.17 1.34 7.93
N ILE A 524 -15.26 0.58 8.54
CA ILE A 524 -15.15 0.41 9.99
C ILE A 524 -14.57 1.69 10.65
N SER A 525 -15.25 2.83 10.44
CA SER A 525 -14.95 4.08 11.15
C SER A 525 -16.02 4.37 12.20
N SER A 526 -17.30 4.39 11.85
CA SER A 526 -18.32 4.91 12.75
C SER A 526 -18.53 4.08 14.04
N SER A 527 -18.61 2.76 13.96
CA SER A 527 -18.73 1.89 15.16
C SER A 527 -17.40 1.52 15.81
N ILE A 528 -16.29 1.90 15.18
CA ILE A 528 -14.92 1.65 15.63
C ILE A 528 -14.35 2.84 16.39
N GLU A 529 -14.71 4.05 15.97
CA GLU A 529 -14.48 5.29 16.71
C GLU A 529 -15.07 5.19 18.12
N ASP A 530 -16.21 4.50 18.27
CA ASP A 530 -16.86 4.23 19.57
C ASP A 530 -16.01 3.36 20.51
N PHE A 531 -15.12 2.51 19.99
CA PHE A 531 -14.23 1.65 20.79
C PHE A 531 -12.74 1.98 20.69
N GLY A 532 -12.34 2.94 19.85
CA GLY A 532 -10.93 3.28 19.60
C GLY A 532 -10.11 2.18 18.90
N ILE A 533 -10.74 1.21 18.23
CA ILE A 533 -10.09 0.00 17.68
C ILE A 533 -9.61 0.20 16.21
N SER A 534 -9.75 1.40 15.63
CA SER A 534 -9.51 1.62 14.18
C SER A 534 -8.12 1.26 13.72
N GLU A 535 -7.14 1.41 14.61
CA GLU A 535 -5.75 1.10 14.30
C GLU A 535 -5.44 -0.40 14.35
N GLU A 536 -6.25 -1.22 15.03
CA GLU A 536 -6.00 -2.67 15.21
C GLU A 536 -6.71 -3.55 14.19
N MET A 537 -7.76 -3.06 13.52
CA MET A 537 -8.45 -3.82 12.46
C MET A 537 -7.56 -4.18 11.26
N PRO A 538 -6.69 -3.28 10.77
CA PRO A 538 -5.71 -3.66 9.74
C PRO A 538 -4.83 -4.83 10.18
N ASP A 539 -4.42 -4.90 11.45
CA ASP A 539 -3.60 -6.01 11.97
C ASP A 539 -4.37 -7.32 12.00
N ILE A 540 -5.67 -7.29 12.34
CA ILE A 540 -6.55 -8.46 12.28
C ILE A 540 -6.66 -8.94 10.84
N LEU A 541 -6.96 -8.04 9.89
CA LEU A 541 -7.04 -8.36 8.47
C LEU A 541 -5.72 -8.98 7.97
N LEU A 542 -4.58 -8.34 8.27
CA LEU A 542 -3.26 -8.83 7.87
C LEU A 542 -2.96 -10.23 8.43
N THR A 543 -3.32 -10.47 9.69
CA THR A 543 -3.13 -11.79 10.31
C THR A 543 -4.04 -12.84 9.66
N SER A 544 -5.30 -12.48 9.36
CA SER A 544 -6.28 -13.36 8.71
C SER A 544 -5.91 -13.73 7.27
N LEU A 545 -5.16 -12.88 6.55
CA LEU A 545 -4.64 -13.23 5.21
C LEU A 545 -3.70 -14.44 5.21
N TYR A 546 -3.02 -14.69 6.33
CA TYR A 546 -2.11 -15.82 6.52
C TYR A 546 -2.70 -16.93 7.40
N ALA A 547 -4.00 -16.87 7.70
CA ALA A 547 -4.67 -17.86 8.53
C ALA A 547 -4.81 -19.20 7.77
N THR A 548 -4.40 -20.28 8.44
CA THR A 548 -4.61 -21.66 7.96
C THR A 548 -5.47 -22.42 8.98
N PRO A 549 -6.79 -22.18 9.06
CA PRO A 549 -7.64 -22.75 10.10
C PRO A 549 -7.63 -24.28 10.08
N VAL A 550 -7.75 -24.89 11.27
CA VAL A 550 -7.73 -26.35 11.44
C VAL A 550 -9.15 -26.89 11.24
N HIS A 551 -9.34 -27.69 10.20
CA HIS A 551 -10.59 -28.41 10.02
C HIS A 551 -10.72 -29.54 11.06
N PRO A 552 -11.91 -29.80 11.63
CA PRO A 552 -12.14 -30.89 12.59
C PRO A 552 -11.98 -32.30 11.98
N GLN A 553 -12.00 -32.41 10.64
CA GLN A 553 -11.79 -33.67 9.93
C GLN A 553 -10.30 -33.86 9.62
N ARG A 554 -9.84 -35.13 9.62
CA ARG A 554 -8.45 -35.47 9.28
C ARG A 554 -8.09 -34.87 7.92
N SER A 555 -7.22 -33.87 7.93
CA SER A 555 -6.69 -33.31 6.68
C SER A 555 -5.99 -34.41 5.89
N THR A 556 -6.37 -34.57 4.63
CA THR A 556 -5.73 -35.54 3.74
C THR A 556 -4.33 -35.09 3.31
N ARG A 557 -3.98 -33.83 3.56
CA ARG A 557 -2.71 -33.18 3.21
C ARG A 557 -1.63 -33.26 4.29
N THR A 558 -1.86 -33.98 5.40
CA THR A 558 -0.77 -34.32 6.34
C THR A 558 0.11 -35.43 5.74
N LEU A 559 0.89 -35.04 4.73
CA LEU A 559 1.81 -35.93 4.03
C LEU A 559 3.14 -36.11 4.77
N SER A 560 3.36 -35.37 5.87
CA SER A 560 4.52 -35.57 6.75
C SER A 560 4.21 -36.44 7.97
N ILE A 561 5.18 -37.21 8.44
CA ILE A 561 5.06 -37.98 9.70
C ILE A 561 4.80 -37.05 10.89
N GLU A 562 5.45 -35.88 10.93
CA GLU A 562 5.25 -34.87 11.97
C GLU A 562 3.86 -34.23 11.89
N GLY A 563 3.39 -33.93 10.68
CA GLY A 563 2.05 -33.39 10.46
C GLY A 563 0.95 -34.37 10.85
N ARG A 564 1.18 -35.68 10.63
CA ARG A 564 0.29 -36.75 11.12
C ARG A 564 0.29 -36.85 12.65
N LYS A 565 1.45 -36.68 13.32
CA LYS A 565 1.54 -36.66 14.79
C LYS A 565 0.87 -35.43 15.40
N MET A 566 1.04 -34.26 14.79
CA MET A 566 0.44 -33.00 15.25
C MET A 566 -1.07 -32.91 14.99
N SER A 567 -1.57 -33.45 13.87
CA SER A 567 -3.02 -33.53 13.65
C SER A 567 -3.69 -34.45 14.68
N LEU A 568 -3.03 -35.53 15.10
CA LEU A 568 -3.50 -36.40 16.16
C LEU A 568 -3.50 -35.74 17.55
N SER A 569 -2.57 -34.84 17.85
CA SER A 569 -2.48 -34.18 19.16
C SER A 569 -3.47 -33.03 19.34
N GLN A 570 -3.85 -32.31 18.27
CA GLN A 570 -4.83 -31.22 18.33
C GLN A 570 -6.27 -31.70 18.57
N HIS A 571 -6.57 -32.97 18.32
CA HIS A 571 -7.89 -33.57 18.60
C HIS A 571 -8.03 -34.09 20.04
N ILE A 572 -6.96 -34.13 20.81
CA ILE A 572 -6.99 -34.47 22.23
C ILE A 572 -6.89 -33.14 22.98
N GLY A 573 -8.03 -32.61 23.43
CA GLY A 573 -8.06 -31.39 24.23
C GLY A 573 -7.06 -31.49 25.38
N PHE A 574 -6.16 -30.51 25.47
CA PHE A 574 -5.25 -30.40 26.62
C PHE A 574 -6.08 -30.26 27.90
N PRO A 575 -5.90 -31.13 28.93
CA PRO A 575 -6.27 -30.76 30.27
C PRO A 575 -5.35 -29.62 30.71
N SER A 576 -5.93 -28.63 31.38
CA SER A 576 -5.26 -27.51 32.01
C SER A 576 -3.94 -27.92 32.69
N LEU A 577 -2.85 -27.22 32.34
CA LEU A 577 -1.57 -27.25 33.04
C LEU A 577 -1.72 -26.62 34.43
N LEU A 578 -2.31 -27.37 35.37
CA LEU A 578 -2.21 -27.18 36.81
C LEU A 578 -2.19 -28.57 37.45
N GLY A 579 -1.00 -29.03 37.82
CA GLY A 579 -0.80 -30.31 38.48
C GLY A 579 0.66 -30.72 38.50
N ARG A 580 1.42 -30.15 39.45
CA ARG A 580 2.64 -30.78 39.95
C ARG A 580 2.25 -32.16 40.50
N ASP A 581 2.90 -33.21 40.02
CA ASP A 581 3.36 -34.39 40.79
C ASP A 581 3.48 -35.62 39.89
N ALA A 582 4.70 -35.92 39.47
CA ALA A 582 5.13 -37.28 39.13
C ALA A 582 6.65 -37.37 39.21
N VAL A 583 7.16 -37.30 40.44
CA VAL A 583 8.48 -37.79 40.81
C VAL A 583 8.45 -39.32 40.88
N GLN A 584 9.59 -39.95 40.54
CA GLN A 584 9.97 -41.36 40.74
C GLN A 584 9.39 -42.42 39.78
N LYS A 585 10.24 -42.92 38.88
CA LYS A 585 10.87 -44.27 38.97
C LYS A 585 11.74 -44.52 37.74
N LEU A 586 13.03 -44.25 37.85
CA LEU A 586 14.06 -44.85 36.99
C LEU A 586 14.70 -45.99 37.78
N GLY A 587 14.43 -47.22 37.35
CA GLY A 587 15.16 -48.43 37.72
C GLY A 587 15.74 -49.08 36.46
N PRO A 588 16.86 -49.82 36.54
CA PRO A 588 17.84 -49.85 35.46
C PRO A 588 17.90 -51.14 34.63
N SER A 589 18.58 -51.01 33.48
CA SER A 589 19.36 -52.03 32.75
C SER A 589 18.58 -53.02 31.84
N PRO A 590 19.24 -53.76 30.91
CA PRO A 590 20.67 -53.74 30.51
C PRO A 590 20.92 -53.68 28.98
N LYS A 591 22.20 -53.41 28.69
CA LYS A 591 23.07 -53.93 27.60
C LYS A 591 22.50 -55.04 26.72
N GLU A 592 22.64 -54.87 25.40
CA GLU A 592 23.77 -55.36 24.59
C GLU A 592 23.99 -54.44 23.39
#